data_AF-A0A8J8DTS2-F1
#
_entry.id   AF-A0A8J8DTS2-F1
#
_cell.length_a   1.000
_cell.length_b   1.000
_cell.length_c   1.000
_cell.angle_alpha   90.00
_cell.angle_beta   90.00
_cell.angle_gamma   90.00
#
_symmetry.space_group_name_H-M   'P 1'
#
loop_
_entity.id
_entity.type
_entity.pdbx_description
1 polymer ?
#
loop_
_entity_poly.entity_id
_entity_poly.type
_entity_poly.pdbx_seq_one_letter_code
_entity_poly.pdbx_strand_id
1 'polypeptide(L)'
;MDIKGAIMRIFPEIPEFGEVDFSQYSTPYAAVLMAFLESGNLGLKEFEEFIEENGGTKADVGKFLISIFQYLLIRYRRYGDENVEVPAFKAFLTLKGWLNENGFENDYRRLLHSFVGYLVDIAEKIAEKSNCELGPAYMKTAYLLTVEAEETFEEEYFNELKKKAEERLAKIYKKCGIDERPPEKREKGC
;
A
#
# COMPACT_ATOMS: atom_id res chain seq x y z
N MET A 1 -18.01 -11.23 -13.69
CA MET A 1 -18.22 -10.18 -12.68
C MET A 1 -17.08 -9.20 -12.78
N ASP A 2 -17.34 -7.91 -12.98
CA ASP A 2 -16.30 -6.91 -13.24
C ASP A 2 -15.74 -6.32 -11.93
N ILE A 3 -15.08 -7.18 -11.15
CA ILE A 3 -14.47 -6.76 -9.88
C ILE A 3 -13.35 -5.74 -10.12
N LYS A 4 -12.58 -5.92 -11.21
CA LYS A 4 -11.52 -4.99 -11.59
C LYS A 4 -12.09 -3.58 -11.81
N GLY A 5 -13.17 -3.46 -12.58
CA GLY A 5 -13.85 -2.18 -12.82
C GLY A 5 -14.30 -1.50 -11.53
N ALA A 6 -14.87 -2.27 -10.59
CA ALA A 6 -15.27 -1.75 -9.28
C ALA A 6 -14.06 -1.24 -8.46
N ILE A 7 -12.98 -2.02 -8.38
CA ILE A 7 -11.75 -1.63 -7.66
C ILE A 7 -11.14 -0.36 -8.28
N MET A 8 -11.05 -0.29 -9.60
CA MET A 8 -10.52 0.89 -10.30
C MET A 8 -11.38 2.14 -10.06
N ARG A 9 -12.69 1.98 -9.87
CA ARG A 9 -13.56 3.11 -9.47
C ARG A 9 -13.36 3.52 -8.02
N ILE A 10 -13.06 2.59 -7.12
CA ILE A 10 -12.78 2.92 -5.71
C ILE A 10 -11.42 3.62 -5.58
N PHE A 11 -10.43 3.24 -6.39
CA PHE A 11 -9.08 3.80 -6.37
C PHE A 11 -8.67 4.43 -7.71
N PRO A 12 -9.34 5.51 -8.15
CA PRO A 12 -9.01 6.18 -9.41
C PRO A 12 -7.56 6.72 -9.44
N GLU A 13 -6.96 6.97 -8.28
CA GLU A 13 -5.58 7.42 -8.09
C GLU A 13 -4.52 6.32 -8.30
N ILE A 14 -4.96 5.05 -8.43
CA ILE A 14 -4.11 3.89 -8.69
C ILE A 14 -4.51 3.28 -10.05
N PRO A 15 -4.24 3.96 -11.18
CA PRO A 15 -4.59 3.45 -12.50
C PRO A 15 -3.91 2.11 -12.83
N GLU A 16 -2.79 1.80 -12.18
CA GLU A 16 -2.06 0.54 -12.33
C GLU A 16 -2.89 -0.69 -11.93
N PHE A 17 -4.00 -0.54 -11.21
CA PHE A 17 -4.96 -1.64 -10.99
C PHE A 17 -5.54 -2.21 -12.29
N GLY A 18 -5.52 -1.45 -13.40
CA GLY A 18 -5.91 -1.97 -14.71
C GLY A 18 -5.07 -3.16 -15.18
N GLU A 19 -3.79 -3.19 -14.79
CA GLU A 19 -2.80 -4.20 -15.19
C GLU A 19 -2.85 -5.45 -14.28
N VAL A 20 -3.40 -5.30 -13.08
CA VAL A 20 -3.53 -6.41 -12.12
C VAL A 20 -4.59 -7.40 -12.58
N ASP A 21 -4.27 -8.69 -12.56
CA ASP A 21 -5.25 -9.74 -12.78
C ASP A 21 -5.99 -10.06 -11.47
N PHE A 22 -7.29 -9.74 -11.43
CA PHE A 22 -8.21 -10.01 -10.32
C PHE A 22 -9.07 -11.27 -10.53
N SER A 23 -8.77 -12.11 -11.52
CA SER A 23 -9.57 -13.32 -11.81
C SER A 23 -9.65 -14.30 -10.64
N GLN A 24 -8.61 -14.34 -9.79
CA GLN A 24 -8.53 -15.18 -8.60
C GLN A 24 -8.91 -14.45 -7.30
N TYR A 25 -9.32 -13.18 -7.38
CA TYR A 25 -9.72 -12.42 -6.21
C TYR A 25 -11.15 -12.81 -5.79
N SER A 26 -11.22 -13.74 -4.84
CA SER A 26 -12.47 -14.15 -4.20
C SER A 26 -12.72 -13.27 -2.98
N THR A 27 -13.83 -12.54 -2.99
CA THR A 27 -14.16 -11.57 -1.94
C THR A 27 -15.61 -11.70 -1.47
N PRO A 28 -15.89 -11.62 -0.16
CA PRO A 28 -17.26 -11.57 0.34
C PRO A 28 -17.98 -10.27 -0.07
N TYR A 29 -17.24 -9.25 -0.54
CA TYR A 29 -17.77 -7.95 -0.93
C TYR A 29 -18.29 -7.89 -2.38
N ALA A 30 -18.31 -9.02 -3.09
CA ALA A 30 -18.66 -9.09 -4.52
C ALA A 30 -19.95 -8.34 -4.90
N ALA A 31 -21.05 -8.60 -4.18
CA ALA A 31 -22.34 -7.97 -4.48
C ALA A 31 -22.30 -6.44 -4.28
N VAL A 32 -21.63 -5.99 -3.24
CA VAL A 32 -21.49 -4.57 -2.89
C VAL A 32 -20.62 -3.83 -3.91
N LEU A 33 -19.52 -4.45 -4.35
CA LEU A 33 -18.65 -3.91 -5.38
C LEU A 33 -19.38 -3.72 -6.72
N MET A 34 -20.25 -4.66 -7.08
CA MET A 34 -21.06 -4.55 -8.29
C MET A 34 -22.10 -3.43 -8.15
N ALA A 35 -22.78 -3.32 -7.01
CA ALA A 35 -23.75 -2.26 -6.78
C ALA A 35 -23.08 -0.86 -6.79
N PHE A 36 -21.87 -0.73 -6.24
CA PHE A 36 -21.08 0.50 -6.32
C PHE A 36 -20.65 0.82 -7.75
N LEU A 37 -20.25 -0.18 -8.54
CA LEU A 37 -19.92 0.01 -9.95
C LEU A 37 -21.12 0.52 -10.76
N GLU A 38 -22.32 0.00 -10.46
CA GLU A 38 -23.58 0.39 -11.11
C GLU A 38 -24.10 1.76 -10.69
N SER A 39 -23.79 2.22 -9.46
CA SER A 39 -24.23 3.55 -8.99
C SER A 39 -23.60 4.71 -9.76
N GLY A 40 -22.44 4.48 -10.39
CA GLY A 40 -21.69 5.50 -11.11
C GLY A 40 -20.80 6.36 -10.21
N ASN A 41 -20.76 6.09 -8.91
CA ASN A 41 -19.89 6.76 -7.94
C ASN A 41 -18.40 6.47 -8.22
N LEU A 42 -17.53 7.29 -7.62
CA LEU A 42 -16.08 7.26 -7.81
C LEU A 42 -15.32 7.65 -6.54
N GLY A 43 -14.28 6.89 -6.22
CA GLY A 43 -13.34 7.16 -5.15
C GLY A 43 -13.70 6.50 -3.82
N LEU A 44 -12.69 6.38 -2.96
CA LEU A 44 -12.80 5.70 -1.66
C LEU A 44 -13.81 6.36 -0.72
N LYS A 45 -13.90 7.69 -0.75
CA LYS A 45 -14.85 8.43 0.09
C LYS A 45 -16.31 8.11 -0.28
N GLU A 46 -16.64 8.15 -1.58
CA GLU A 46 -17.99 7.81 -2.04
C GLU A 46 -18.29 6.32 -1.83
N PHE A 47 -17.27 5.45 -1.87
CA PHE A 47 -17.42 4.04 -1.50
C PHE A 47 -17.73 3.88 -0.01
N GLU A 48 -17.07 4.61 0.89
CA GLU A 48 -17.37 4.61 2.32
C GLU A 48 -18.81 5.05 2.59
N GLU A 49 -19.23 6.18 2.01
CA GLU A 49 -20.61 6.69 2.11
C GLU A 49 -21.61 5.66 1.60
N PHE A 50 -21.34 5.05 0.45
CA PHE A 50 -22.19 4.00 -0.13
C PHE A 50 -22.31 2.77 0.79
N ILE A 51 -21.23 2.34 1.45
CA ILE A 51 -21.25 1.21 2.40
C ILE A 51 -22.15 1.53 3.60
N GLU A 52 -22.02 2.72 4.16
CA GLU A 52 -22.80 3.16 5.31
C GLU A 52 -24.30 3.30 4.97
N GLU A 53 -24.63 3.86 3.80
CA GLU A 53 -26.01 3.96 3.30
C GLU A 53 -26.68 2.60 3.09
N ASN A 54 -25.89 1.57 2.79
CA ASN A 54 -26.36 0.19 2.61
C ASN A 54 -26.26 -0.66 3.89
N GLY A 55 -26.12 -0.03 5.05
CA GLY A 55 -26.16 -0.68 6.37
C GLY A 55 -24.85 -1.37 6.77
N GLY A 56 -23.76 -1.13 6.04
CA GLY A 56 -22.42 -1.54 6.43
C GLY A 56 -21.77 -0.57 7.43
N THR A 57 -20.51 -0.84 7.77
CA THR A 57 -19.74 -0.02 8.71
C THR A 57 -18.36 0.32 8.15
N LYS A 58 -17.69 1.32 8.75
CA LYS A 58 -16.27 1.60 8.49
C LYS A 58 -15.39 0.35 8.62
N ALA A 59 -15.68 -0.54 9.56
CA ALA A 59 -14.94 -1.78 9.70
C ALA A 59 -15.04 -2.68 8.44
N ASP A 60 -16.14 -2.62 7.69
CA ASP A 60 -16.30 -3.37 6.45
C ASP A 60 -15.50 -2.75 5.30
N VAL A 61 -15.42 -1.42 5.23
CA VAL A 61 -14.48 -0.70 4.35
C VAL A 61 -13.05 -1.12 4.68
N GLY A 62 -12.64 -1.03 5.94
CA GLY A 62 -11.29 -1.41 6.38
C GLY A 62 -10.93 -2.85 6.01
N LYS A 63 -11.82 -3.81 6.27
CA LYS A 63 -11.61 -5.21 5.87
C LYS A 63 -11.50 -5.37 4.36
N PHE A 64 -12.31 -4.64 3.58
CA PHE A 64 -12.20 -4.65 2.12
C PHE A 64 -10.82 -4.13 1.68
N LEU A 65 -10.38 -2.97 2.18
CA LEU A 65 -9.07 -2.39 1.84
C LEU A 65 -7.92 -3.35 2.20
N ILE A 66 -7.98 -3.97 3.38
CA ILE A 66 -7.01 -4.99 3.82
C ILE A 66 -7.02 -6.17 2.85
N SER A 67 -8.18 -6.64 2.43
CA SER A 67 -8.29 -7.79 1.53
C SER A 67 -7.68 -7.52 0.15
N ILE A 68 -7.81 -6.29 -0.36
CA ILE A 68 -7.16 -5.86 -1.61
C ILE A 68 -5.64 -5.88 -1.43
N PHE A 69 -5.13 -5.26 -0.38
CA PHE A 69 -3.70 -5.24 -0.11
C PHE A 69 -3.12 -6.67 0.04
N GLN A 70 -3.80 -7.53 0.79
CA GLN A 70 -3.41 -8.94 0.95
C GLN A 70 -3.41 -9.69 -0.38
N TYR A 71 -4.43 -9.47 -1.23
CA TYR A 71 -4.46 -10.09 -2.56
C TYR A 71 -3.24 -9.69 -3.39
N LEU A 72 -2.89 -8.41 -3.43
CA LEU A 72 -1.72 -7.91 -4.16
C LEU A 72 -0.42 -8.52 -3.62
N LEU A 73 -0.26 -8.61 -2.30
CA LEU A 73 0.91 -9.26 -1.71
C LEU A 73 0.99 -10.76 -2.01
N ILE A 74 -0.15 -11.46 -2.04
CA ILE A 74 -0.20 -12.86 -2.45
C ILE A 74 0.24 -13.01 -3.90
N ARG A 75 -0.23 -12.14 -4.80
CA ARG A 75 0.17 -12.13 -6.21
C ARG A 75 1.67 -11.91 -6.36
N TYR A 76 2.21 -10.90 -5.68
CA TYR A 76 3.63 -10.59 -5.65
C TYR A 76 4.45 -11.79 -5.16
N ARG A 77 4.13 -12.32 -3.97
CA ARG A 77 4.95 -13.33 -3.29
C ARG A 77 4.85 -14.71 -3.92
N ARG A 78 3.65 -15.15 -4.32
CA ARG A 78 3.42 -16.52 -4.79
C ARG A 78 3.60 -16.69 -6.29
N TYR A 79 3.28 -15.66 -7.06
CA TYR A 79 3.30 -15.75 -8.53
C TYR A 79 4.37 -14.87 -9.18
N GLY A 80 5.11 -14.06 -8.39
CA GLY A 80 6.12 -13.16 -8.94
C GLY A 80 5.53 -12.12 -9.89
N ASP A 81 4.26 -11.76 -9.68
CA ASP A 81 3.53 -10.84 -10.56
C ASP A 81 4.03 -9.42 -10.34
N GLU A 82 4.87 -8.92 -11.25
CA GLU A 82 5.48 -7.59 -11.13
C GLU A 82 4.45 -6.46 -11.31
N ASN A 83 3.33 -6.72 -12.00
CA ASN A 83 2.29 -5.71 -12.23
C ASN A 83 1.62 -5.25 -10.93
N VAL A 84 1.79 -5.99 -9.83
CA VAL A 84 1.23 -5.62 -8.53
C VAL A 84 2.20 -4.82 -7.66
N GLU A 85 3.45 -4.60 -8.07
CA GLU A 85 4.46 -3.89 -7.27
C GLU A 85 3.99 -2.47 -6.91
N VAL A 86 3.70 -1.65 -7.92
CA VAL A 86 3.20 -0.27 -7.71
C VAL A 86 1.82 -0.26 -7.03
N PRO A 87 0.81 -1.04 -7.49
CA PRO A 87 -0.48 -1.14 -6.81
C PRO A 87 -0.39 -1.53 -5.35
N ALA A 88 0.44 -2.53 -4.99
CA ALA A 88 0.58 -2.98 -3.60
C ALA A 88 1.15 -1.86 -2.71
N PHE A 89 2.15 -1.15 -3.21
CA PHE A 89 2.77 -0.06 -2.48
C PHE A 89 1.79 1.10 -2.26
N LYS A 90 1.12 1.57 -3.32
CA LYS A 90 0.12 2.64 -3.23
C LYS A 90 -1.07 2.24 -2.36
N ALA A 91 -1.60 1.02 -2.54
CA ALA A 91 -2.71 0.51 -1.74
C ALA A 91 -2.35 0.45 -0.24
N PHE A 92 -1.11 0.11 0.11
CA PHE A 92 -0.67 0.16 1.51
C PHE A 92 -0.68 1.58 2.07
N LEU A 93 -0.24 2.58 1.30
CA LEU A 93 -0.25 3.98 1.75
C LEU A 93 -1.68 4.50 1.94
N THR A 94 -2.57 4.21 1.00
CA THR A 94 -4.00 4.53 1.12
C THR A 94 -4.60 3.85 2.35
N LEU A 95 -4.31 2.56 2.55
CA LEU A 95 -4.76 1.79 3.70
C LEU A 95 -4.22 2.35 5.03
N LYS A 96 -2.93 2.72 5.09
CA LYS A 96 -2.33 3.39 6.25
C LYS A 96 -3.07 4.68 6.60
N GLY A 97 -3.29 5.56 5.62
CA GLY A 97 -3.99 6.83 5.82
C GLY A 97 -5.40 6.58 6.35
N TRP A 98 -6.16 5.76 5.64
CA TRP A 98 -7.54 5.47 5.97
C TRP A 98 -7.72 4.81 7.35
N LEU A 99 -6.87 3.83 7.70
CA LEU A 99 -6.96 3.15 9.02
C LEU A 99 -6.66 4.10 10.18
N ASN A 100 -5.64 4.97 10.03
CA ASN A 100 -5.30 5.93 11.08
C ASN A 100 -6.37 7.02 11.25
N GLU A 101 -6.96 7.49 10.15
CA GLU A 101 -8.03 8.50 10.20
C GLU A 101 -9.33 7.98 10.82
N ASN A 102 -9.55 6.67 10.78
CA ASN A 102 -10.80 6.03 11.21
C ASN A 102 -10.68 5.23 12.52
N GLY A 103 -9.58 5.39 13.28
CA GLY A 103 -9.42 4.77 14.61
C GLY A 103 -9.09 3.27 14.58
N PHE A 104 -8.46 2.80 13.50
CA PHE A 104 -8.01 1.41 13.32
C PHE A 104 -6.48 1.27 13.42
N GLU A 105 -5.85 2.03 14.32
CA GLU A 105 -4.38 2.08 14.45
C GLU A 105 -3.77 0.73 14.82
N ASN A 106 -4.51 -0.10 15.56
CA ASN A 106 -4.06 -1.46 15.90
C ASN A 106 -4.01 -2.38 14.67
N ASP A 107 -4.95 -2.26 13.75
CA ASP A 107 -4.92 -3.01 12.49
C ASP A 107 -3.79 -2.51 11.60
N TYR A 108 -3.57 -1.20 11.55
CA TYR A 108 -2.42 -0.62 10.87
C TYR A 108 -1.08 -1.14 11.45
N ARG A 109 -0.93 -1.14 12.78
CA ARG A 109 0.28 -1.69 13.45
C ARG A 109 0.51 -3.15 13.06
N ARG A 110 -0.54 -3.99 13.04
CA ARG A 110 -0.42 -5.39 12.61
C ARG A 110 0.03 -5.53 11.16
N LEU A 111 -0.49 -4.70 10.27
CA LEU A 111 -0.10 -4.69 8.87
C LEU A 111 1.35 -4.22 8.69
N LEU A 112 1.74 -3.15 9.37
CA LEU A 112 3.11 -2.64 9.34
C LEU A 112 4.08 -3.72 9.82
N HIS A 113 3.82 -4.31 10.99
CA HIS A 113 4.60 -5.41 11.55
C HIS A 113 4.76 -6.57 10.56
N SER A 114 3.65 -7.02 9.98
CA SER A 114 3.62 -8.22 9.14
C SER A 114 4.21 -8.01 7.74
N PHE A 115 4.13 -6.79 7.19
CA PHE A 115 4.32 -6.58 5.76
C PHE A 115 5.35 -5.52 5.37
N VAL A 116 5.90 -4.75 6.31
CA VAL A 116 6.90 -3.70 6.00
C VAL A 116 8.10 -4.24 5.21
N GLY A 117 8.56 -5.45 5.51
CA GLY A 117 9.65 -6.10 4.76
C GLY A 117 9.35 -6.25 3.27
N TYR A 118 8.12 -6.67 2.93
CA TYR A 118 7.72 -6.78 1.52
C TYR A 118 7.65 -5.42 0.84
N LEU A 119 7.22 -4.37 1.55
CA LEU A 119 7.17 -3.02 0.98
C LEU A 119 8.57 -2.48 0.67
N VAL A 120 9.57 -2.80 1.51
CA VAL A 120 10.98 -2.44 1.23
C VAL A 120 11.49 -3.19 -0.01
N ASP A 121 11.20 -4.48 -0.14
CA ASP A 121 11.61 -5.25 -1.32
C ASP A 121 10.89 -4.80 -2.60
N ILE A 122 9.59 -4.50 -2.52
CA ILE A 122 8.81 -3.95 -3.63
C ILE A 122 9.36 -2.58 -4.05
N ALA A 123 9.64 -1.69 -3.10
CA ALA A 123 10.16 -0.36 -3.38
C ALA A 123 11.54 -0.38 -4.05
N GLU A 124 12.42 -1.31 -3.65
CA GLU A 124 13.70 -1.51 -4.32
C GLU A 124 13.51 -1.87 -5.79
N LYS A 125 12.63 -2.84 -6.08
CA LYS A 125 12.34 -3.25 -7.47
C LYS A 125 11.73 -2.12 -8.30
N ILE A 126 10.80 -1.36 -7.73
CA ILE A 126 10.23 -0.17 -8.39
C ILE A 126 11.36 0.82 -8.68
N ALA A 127 12.24 1.09 -7.73
CA ALA A 127 13.33 2.06 -7.87
C ALA A 127 14.41 1.62 -8.88
N GLU A 128 14.63 0.32 -9.05
CA GLU A 128 15.55 -0.20 -10.06
C GLU A 128 15.04 0.02 -11.49
N LYS A 129 13.71 -0.09 -11.69
CA LYS A 129 13.03 0.05 -12.99
C LYS A 129 12.63 1.49 -13.32
N SER A 130 12.45 2.33 -12.31
CA SER A 130 11.94 3.70 -12.46
C SER A 130 13.05 4.73 -12.75
N ASN A 131 12.63 5.92 -13.21
CA ASN A 131 13.52 7.06 -13.36
C ASN A 131 13.98 7.61 -11.99
N CYS A 132 14.96 8.51 -12.02
CA CYS A 132 15.54 9.14 -10.82
C CYS A 132 14.63 10.17 -10.13
N GLU A 133 13.41 10.37 -10.62
CA GLU A 133 12.40 11.17 -9.95
C GLU A 133 11.51 10.28 -9.07
N LEU A 134 11.00 9.18 -9.62
CA LEU A 134 10.06 8.29 -8.94
C LEU A 134 10.74 7.25 -8.07
N GLY A 135 11.81 6.61 -8.55
CA GLY A 135 12.47 5.51 -7.84
C GLY A 135 12.95 5.89 -6.43
N PRO A 136 13.68 7.01 -6.27
CA PRO A 136 14.09 7.50 -4.95
C PRO A 136 12.90 7.77 -4.02
N ALA A 137 11.77 8.27 -4.53
CA ALA A 137 10.59 8.58 -3.72
C ALA A 137 9.92 7.31 -3.14
N TYR A 138 9.79 6.24 -3.92
CA TYR A 138 9.29 4.95 -3.42
C TYR A 138 10.21 4.38 -2.34
N MET A 139 11.52 4.37 -2.60
CA MET A 139 12.48 3.83 -1.64
C MET A 139 12.56 4.67 -0.36
N LYS A 140 12.52 6.01 -0.47
CA LYS A 140 12.48 6.92 0.69
C LYS A 140 11.26 6.66 1.55
N THR A 141 10.09 6.49 0.92
CA THR A 141 8.85 6.15 1.61
C THR A 141 8.96 4.81 2.33
N ALA A 142 9.50 3.77 1.67
CA ALA A 142 9.68 2.46 2.29
C ALA A 142 10.64 2.51 3.49
N TYR A 143 11.73 3.25 3.36
CA TYR A 143 12.65 3.48 4.47
C TYR A 143 11.97 4.20 5.64
N LEU A 144 11.14 5.23 5.40
CA LEU A 144 10.38 5.89 6.47
C LEU A 144 9.39 4.95 7.17
N LEU A 145 8.85 3.95 6.47
CA LEU A 145 8.04 2.89 7.11
C LEU A 145 8.87 1.98 8.01
N THR A 146 10.14 1.73 7.66
CA THR A 146 11.05 0.97 8.55
C THR A 146 11.44 1.73 9.80
N VAL A 147 11.62 3.06 9.69
CA VAL A 147 11.83 3.94 10.85
C VAL A 147 10.62 3.87 11.78
N GLU A 148 9.42 3.99 11.23
CA GLU A 148 8.19 3.87 12.02
C GLU A 148 8.04 2.49 12.67
N ALA A 149 8.40 1.42 11.96
CA ALA A 149 8.35 0.07 12.51
C ALA A 149 9.36 -0.12 13.66
N GLU A 150 10.59 0.37 13.51
CA GLU A 150 11.61 0.36 14.57
C GLU A 150 11.16 1.15 15.80
N GLU A 151 10.55 2.32 15.61
CA GLU A 151 10.02 3.15 16.72
C GLU A 151 8.81 2.50 17.42
N THR A 152 8.08 1.63 16.71
CA THR A 152 6.84 1.02 17.20
C THR A 152 7.06 -0.36 17.84
N PHE A 153 8.05 -1.12 17.37
CA PHE A 153 8.26 -2.52 17.76
C PHE A 153 9.66 -2.71 18.34
N GLU A 154 9.76 -3.43 19.46
CA GLU A 154 11.03 -3.65 20.17
C GLU A 154 11.90 -4.76 19.54
N GLU A 155 11.45 -5.38 18.46
CA GLU A 155 12.12 -6.52 17.83
C GLU A 155 13.35 -6.08 17.00
N GLU A 156 14.48 -6.77 17.21
CA GLU A 156 15.75 -6.50 16.50
C GLU A 156 15.61 -6.56 14.97
N TYR A 157 14.69 -7.40 14.47
CA TYR A 157 14.35 -7.49 13.05
C TYR A 157 14.06 -6.11 12.41
N PHE A 158 13.35 -5.21 13.09
CA PHE A 158 13.00 -3.91 12.51
C PHE A 158 14.19 -2.95 12.45
N ASN A 159 15.14 -3.05 13.39
CA ASN A 159 16.41 -2.33 13.32
C ASN A 159 17.27 -2.80 12.14
N GLU A 160 17.38 -4.12 11.93
CA GLU A 160 18.08 -4.68 10.77
C GLU A 160 17.42 -4.27 9.46
N LEU A 161 16.08 -4.32 9.41
CA LEU A 161 15.32 -3.93 8.23
C LEU A 161 15.53 -2.45 7.88
N LYS A 162 15.54 -1.57 8.88
CA LYS A 162 15.85 -0.14 8.69
C LYS A 162 17.23 0.08 8.10
N LYS A 163 18.26 -0.55 8.65
CA LYS A 163 19.63 -0.46 8.11
C LYS A 163 19.70 -0.94 6.66
N LYS A 164 19.05 -2.05 6.35
CA LYS A 164 18.97 -2.56 4.97
C LYS A 164 18.27 -1.56 4.04
N ALA A 165 17.16 -0.97 4.47
CA ALA A 165 16.45 0.04 3.69
C ALA A 165 17.27 1.32 3.50
N GLU A 166 18.02 1.75 4.52
CA GLU A 166 18.94 2.88 4.46
C GLU A 166 20.05 2.66 3.43
N GLU A 167 20.71 1.50 3.46
CA GLU A 167 21.76 1.14 2.49
C GLU A 167 21.23 1.12 1.06
N ARG A 168 20.01 0.58 0.86
CA ARG A 168 19.33 0.55 -0.44
C ARG A 168 19.02 1.97 -0.93
N LEU A 169 18.48 2.82 -0.06
CA LEU A 169 18.17 4.22 -0.38
C LEU A 169 19.45 5.00 -0.76
N ALA A 170 20.52 4.84 0.02
CA ALA A 170 21.81 5.49 -0.27
C ALA A 170 22.39 5.06 -1.63
N LYS A 171 22.26 3.78 -2.00
CA LYS A 171 22.66 3.29 -3.33
C LYS A 171 21.85 3.96 -4.44
N ILE A 172 20.53 4.10 -4.26
CA ILE A 172 19.64 4.73 -5.22
C ILE A 172 19.94 6.23 -5.35
N TYR A 173 20.12 6.95 -4.24
CA TYR A 173 20.52 8.36 -4.25
C TYR A 173 21.84 8.58 -4.98
N LYS A 174 22.85 7.74 -4.70
CA LYS A 174 24.13 7.79 -5.40
C LYS A 174 23.97 7.53 -6.90
N LYS A 175 23.18 6.52 -7.29
CA LYS A 175 22.87 6.22 -8.71
C LYS A 175 22.21 7.42 -9.40
N CYS A 176 21.41 8.19 -8.68
CA CYS A 176 20.66 9.33 -9.19
C CYS A 176 21.31 10.70 -8.97
N GLY A 177 22.53 10.76 -8.41
CA GLY A 177 23.24 12.01 -8.16
C GLY A 177 22.58 12.91 -7.11
N ILE A 178 21.79 12.34 -6.19
CA ILE A 178 21.12 13.07 -5.11
C ILE A 178 22.09 13.16 -3.93
N ASP A 179 22.48 14.39 -3.56
CA ASP A 179 23.33 14.67 -2.40
C ASP A 179 22.49 14.97 -1.15
N GLU A 180 21.61 14.02 -0.82
CA GLU A 180 20.84 14.01 0.42
C GLU A 180 21.25 12.80 1.27
N ARG A 181 21.23 12.94 2.60
CA ARG A 181 21.31 11.79 3.49
C ARG A 181 19.91 11.20 3.70
N PRO A 182 19.79 9.88 3.87
CA PRO A 182 18.57 9.28 4.39
C PRO A 182 18.12 9.99 5.68
N PRO A 183 16.83 10.33 5.83
CA PRO A 183 16.35 11.03 7.01
C PRO A 183 16.45 10.14 8.26
N GLU A 184 17.01 10.62 9.37
CA GLU A 184 17.15 9.78 10.57
C GLU A 184 15.81 9.50 11.28
N LYS A 185 14.81 10.36 11.07
CA LYS A 185 13.49 10.31 11.69
C LYS A 185 12.41 10.81 10.72
N ARG A 186 11.15 10.50 11.02
CA ARG A 186 10.02 11.21 10.40
C ARG A 186 10.01 12.66 10.86
N GLU A 187 9.87 13.59 9.91
CA GLU A 187 9.44 14.94 10.26
C GLU A 187 7.99 14.87 10.72
N LYS A 188 7.69 15.43 11.90
CA LYS A 188 6.30 15.51 12.39
C LYS A 188 5.53 16.45 11.47
N GLY A 189 4.61 15.92 10.64
CA GLY A 189 3.66 16.71 9.88
C GLY A 189 3.62 16.48 8.36
N CYS A 190 4.25 15.41 7.84
CA CYS A 190 4.06 14.95 6.46
C CYS A 190 3.83 13.44 6.41
#